data_AF-A0AAU5LLM3-F1
#
_entry.id   AF-A0AAU5LLM3-F1
#
_cell.length_a   1.000
_cell.length_b   1.000
_cell.length_c   1.000
_cell.angle_alpha   90.00
_cell.angle_beta   90.00
_cell.angle_gamma   90.00
#
_symmetry.space_group_name_H-M   'P 1'
#
loop_
_entity.id
_entity.type
_entity.pdbx_description
1 polymer ?
#
loop_
_entity_poly.entity_id
_entity_poly.type
_entity_poly.pdbx_seq_one_letter_code
_entity_poly.pdbx_strand_id
1 'polypeptide(L)'
;MRVQRVAGLDADEESWTVLGDDWLPVLPVEQFLSHLSDQRRSPNTVKAYAHDLKDYFDYLGRRGLTWDRLRYDELAAFKPWLRLPPAARRGEISVLPATVSACSESTINRKLAALTSFYEFHRRHGAEMALTSRDASRPVASTGSSFRPFLAHVKQSRPRRSDLRLREPSRRPSILTDEQAASLIGACVRLRDRVLLGLLSDTGLRIGEALGLRHEDVRTADGLIDVRCRQGKVRTF
;
A
#
# COMPACT_ATOMS: atom_id res chain seq x y z
N MET A 1 12.88 -7.02 -13.80
CA MET A 1 11.41 -7.24 -13.72
C MET A 1 10.61 -5.97 -13.94
N ARG A 2 9.34 -6.06 -14.38
CA ARG A 2 8.46 -4.91 -14.69
C ARG A 2 7.05 -5.13 -14.13
N VAL A 3 6.42 -4.06 -13.64
CA VAL A 3 5.00 -4.06 -13.25
C VAL A 3 4.16 -3.63 -14.45
N GLN A 4 3.12 -4.38 -14.78
CA GLN A 4 2.25 -4.13 -15.92
C GLN A 4 0.78 -4.09 -15.49
N ARG A 5 0.03 -3.14 -16.05
CA ARG A 5 -1.42 -3.07 -15.90
C ARG A 5 -2.07 -4.10 -16.81
N VAL A 6 -3.03 -4.84 -16.27
CA VAL A 6 -3.83 -5.84 -16.98
C VAL A 6 -5.30 -5.44 -16.84
N ALA A 7 -6.04 -5.46 -17.94
CA ALA A 7 -7.48 -5.29 -17.89
C ALA A 7 -8.12 -6.64 -17.54
N GLY A 8 -9.03 -6.65 -16.57
CA GLY A 8 -9.86 -7.79 -16.23
C GLY A 8 -10.81 -8.15 -17.39
N LEU A 9 -11.48 -9.29 -17.26
CA LEU A 9 -12.47 -9.74 -18.25
C LEU A 9 -13.67 -8.78 -18.31
N ASP A 10 -14.00 -8.14 -17.19
CA ASP A 10 -14.92 -7.01 -17.12
C ASP A 10 -14.12 -5.70 -17.30
N ALA A 11 -14.56 -4.85 -18.24
CA ALA A 11 -13.84 -3.64 -18.68
C ALA A 11 -13.54 -2.61 -17.57
N ASP A 12 -14.11 -2.77 -16.38
CA ASP A 12 -13.95 -1.87 -15.23
C ASP A 12 -13.05 -2.45 -14.11
N GLU A 13 -12.56 -3.70 -14.25
CA GLU A 13 -11.61 -4.28 -13.31
C GLU A 13 -10.16 -4.09 -13.78
N GLU A 14 -9.46 -3.11 -13.22
CA GLU A 14 -8.02 -2.96 -13.41
C GLU A 14 -7.24 -3.84 -12.44
N SER A 15 -6.42 -4.76 -12.97
CA SER A 15 -5.46 -5.56 -12.19
C SER A 15 -4.02 -5.21 -12.57
N TRP A 16 -3.07 -5.69 -11.77
CA TRP A 16 -1.64 -5.46 -11.94
C TRP A 16 -0.90 -6.77 -11.80
N THR A 17 0.04 -7.01 -12.71
CA THR A 17 0.93 -8.17 -12.69
C THR A 17 2.40 -7.74 -12.62
N VAL A 18 3.27 -8.66 -12.22
CA VAL A 18 4.72 -8.49 -12.23
C VAL A 18 5.32 -9.47 -13.23
N LEU A 19 5.97 -8.94 -14.25
CA LEU A 19 6.68 -9.69 -15.28
C LEU A 19 8.16 -9.85 -14.90
N GLY A 20 8.66 -11.06 -15.08
CA GLY A 20 10.07 -11.42 -15.02
C GLY A 20 10.89 -10.76 -16.13
N ASP A 21 12.19 -11.04 -16.15
CA ASP A 21 13.08 -10.59 -17.23
C ASP A 21 12.84 -11.36 -18.54
N ASP A 22 12.18 -12.51 -18.44
CA ASP A 22 11.67 -13.36 -19.52
C ASP A 22 10.30 -12.92 -20.06
N TRP A 23 9.76 -11.80 -19.58
CA TRP A 23 8.41 -11.29 -19.89
C TRP A 23 7.26 -12.21 -19.45
N LEU A 24 7.54 -13.26 -18.67
CA LEU A 24 6.51 -14.11 -18.11
C LEU A 24 6.06 -13.60 -16.74
N PRO A 25 4.79 -13.82 -16.36
CA PRO A 25 4.32 -13.50 -15.01
C PRO A 25 5.11 -14.27 -13.95
N VAL A 26 5.55 -13.56 -12.91
CA VAL A 26 6.14 -14.19 -11.73
C VAL A 26 5.04 -14.91 -10.97
N LEU A 27 4.89 -16.22 -11.23
CA LEU A 27 3.75 -17.03 -10.77
C LEU A 27 3.39 -16.86 -9.28
N PRO A 28 4.35 -16.89 -8.33
CA PRO A 28 4.02 -16.69 -6.91
C PRO A 28 3.38 -15.31 -6.63
N VAL A 29 3.84 -14.28 -7.33
CA VAL A 29 3.31 -12.91 -7.21
C VAL A 29 1.93 -12.83 -7.82
N GLU A 30 1.75 -13.42 -9.02
CA GLU A 30 0.47 -13.42 -9.72
C GLU A 30 -0.64 -14.09 -8.90
N GLN A 31 -0.37 -15.27 -8.35
CA GLN A 31 -1.32 -15.99 -7.49
C GLN A 31 -1.79 -15.12 -6.31
N PHE A 32 -0.87 -14.37 -5.70
CA PHE A 32 -1.20 -13.49 -4.59
C PHE A 32 -1.97 -12.24 -5.04
N LEU A 33 -1.60 -11.60 -6.15
CA LEU A 33 -2.28 -10.40 -6.65
C LEU A 33 -3.69 -10.73 -7.17
N SER A 34 -3.88 -11.89 -7.79
CA SER A 34 -5.20 -12.43 -8.14
C SER A 34 -6.06 -12.60 -6.89
N HIS A 35 -5.53 -13.23 -5.84
CA HIS A 35 -6.26 -13.41 -4.59
C HIS A 35 -6.69 -12.09 -3.93
N LEU A 36 -5.86 -11.04 -3.99
CA LEU A 36 -6.24 -9.72 -3.48
C LEU A 36 -7.37 -9.09 -4.29
N SER A 37 -7.37 -9.30 -5.60
CA SER A 37 -8.40 -8.81 -6.51
C SER A 37 -9.73 -9.53 -6.24
N ASP A 38 -9.70 -10.86 -6.07
CA ASP A 38 -10.87 -11.67 -5.71
C ASP A 38 -11.49 -11.25 -4.37
N GLN A 39 -10.65 -10.84 -3.41
CA GLN A 39 -11.09 -10.27 -2.13
C GLN A 39 -11.65 -8.83 -2.23
N ARG A 40 -11.81 -8.30 -3.44
CA ARG A 40 -12.27 -6.94 -3.73
C ARG A 40 -11.44 -5.85 -3.04
N ARG A 41 -10.14 -6.10 -2.83
CA ARG A 41 -9.21 -5.08 -2.32
C ARG A 41 -9.12 -3.90 -3.30
N SER A 42 -8.65 -2.76 -2.82
CA SER A 42 -8.53 -1.58 -3.68
C SER A 42 -7.52 -1.84 -4.80
N PRO A 43 -7.80 -1.49 -6.07
CA PRO A 43 -6.84 -1.58 -7.16
C PRO A 43 -5.53 -0.83 -6.84
N ASN A 44 -5.62 0.27 -6.08
CA ASN A 44 -4.45 0.99 -5.59
C ASN A 44 -3.61 0.17 -4.60
N THR A 45 -4.24 -0.68 -3.78
CA THR A 45 -3.54 -1.61 -2.90
C THR A 45 -2.86 -2.71 -3.72
N VAL A 46 -3.55 -3.30 -4.70
CA VAL A 46 -2.98 -4.31 -5.61
C VAL A 46 -1.78 -3.74 -6.36
N LYS A 47 -1.92 -2.54 -6.95
CA LYS A 47 -0.83 -1.80 -7.60
C LYS A 47 0.35 -1.55 -6.67
N ALA A 48 0.09 -1.03 -5.47
CA ALA A 48 1.15 -0.76 -4.50
C ALA A 48 1.89 -2.05 -4.12
N TYR A 49 1.15 -3.14 -3.90
CA TYR A 49 1.72 -4.44 -3.54
C TYR A 49 2.50 -5.04 -4.72
N ALA A 50 2.04 -4.88 -5.96
CA ALA A 50 2.78 -5.32 -7.16
C ALA A 50 4.15 -4.62 -7.26
N HIS A 51 4.20 -3.29 -7.06
CA HIS A 51 5.47 -2.57 -7.01
C HIS A 51 6.35 -2.97 -5.82
N ASP A 52 5.74 -3.19 -4.66
CA ASP A 52 6.46 -3.59 -3.46
C ASP A 52 7.06 -5.01 -3.61
N LEU A 53 6.34 -5.94 -4.24
CA LEU A 53 6.79 -7.29 -4.57
C LEU A 53 7.80 -7.31 -5.70
N LYS A 54 7.65 -6.48 -6.74
CA LYS A 54 8.68 -6.32 -7.78
C LYS A 54 10.03 -5.98 -7.16
N ASP A 55 10.08 -4.98 -6.27
CA ASP A 55 11.33 -4.60 -5.62
C ASP A 55 11.92 -5.73 -4.78
N TYR A 56 11.08 -6.57 -4.18
CA TYR A 56 11.51 -7.74 -3.43
C TYR A 56 12.06 -8.86 -4.33
N PHE A 57 11.36 -9.21 -5.42
CA PHE A 57 11.82 -10.23 -6.34
C PHE A 57 13.05 -9.79 -7.15
N ASP A 58 13.20 -8.49 -7.45
CA ASP A 58 14.46 -7.93 -7.97
C ASP A 58 15.61 -8.11 -6.96
N TYR A 59 15.35 -7.91 -5.66
CA TYR A 59 16.33 -8.14 -4.60
C TYR A 59 16.75 -9.62 -4.52
N LEU A 60 15.77 -10.54 -4.57
CA LEU A 60 16.02 -11.98 -4.56
C LEU A 60 16.84 -12.43 -5.77
N GLY A 61 16.44 -12.03 -6.98
CA GLY A 61 17.13 -12.39 -8.21
C GLY A 61 18.59 -11.94 -8.23
N ARG A 62 18.87 -10.73 -7.73
CA ARG A 62 20.25 -10.20 -7.63
C ARG A 62 21.14 -10.95 -6.65
N ARG A 63 20.55 -11.63 -5.65
CA ARG A 63 21.29 -12.44 -4.69
C ARG A 63 21.26 -13.93 -5.01
N GLY A 64 20.60 -14.33 -6.10
CA GLY A 64 20.38 -15.74 -6.43
C GLY A 64 19.55 -16.48 -5.38
N LEU A 65 18.70 -15.74 -4.63
CA LEU A 65 17.85 -16.29 -3.58
C LEU A 65 16.49 -16.66 -4.16
N THR A 66 15.86 -17.69 -3.58
CA THR A 66 14.49 -18.06 -3.89
C THR A 66 13.57 -17.69 -2.72
N TRP A 67 12.35 -17.27 -3.04
CA TRP A 67 11.40 -16.76 -2.06
C TRP A 67 10.91 -17.83 -1.07
N ASP A 68 10.98 -19.11 -1.45
CA ASP A 68 10.53 -20.30 -0.70
C ASP A 68 11.58 -20.83 0.29
N ARG A 69 12.87 -20.64 0.00
CA ARG A 69 14.01 -21.15 0.79
C ARG A 69 14.84 -20.03 1.41
N LEU A 70 14.15 -19.03 1.97
CA LEU A 70 14.81 -17.87 2.54
C LEU A 70 15.10 -18.05 4.04
N ARG A 71 16.30 -17.65 4.48
CA ARG A 71 16.65 -17.52 5.90
C ARG A 71 16.22 -16.15 6.44
N TYR A 72 16.08 -16.05 7.76
CA TYR A 72 15.71 -14.79 8.41
C TYR A 72 16.71 -13.65 8.13
N ASP A 73 18.02 -13.95 8.17
CA ASP A 73 19.08 -12.96 7.94
C ASP A 73 19.03 -12.37 6.52
N GLU A 74 18.63 -13.20 5.54
CA GLU A 74 18.43 -12.78 4.16
C GLU A 74 17.21 -11.87 4.02
N LEU A 75 16.11 -12.17 4.73
CA LEU A 75 14.96 -11.27 4.78
C LEU A 75 15.31 -9.95 5.48
N ALA A 76 16.06 -10.00 6.57
CA ALA A 76 16.51 -8.83 7.31
C ALA A 76 17.41 -7.93 6.45
N ALA A 77 18.20 -8.52 5.55
CA ALA A 77 19.06 -7.80 4.61
C ALA A 77 18.29 -7.08 3.48
N PHE A 78 17.00 -7.36 3.28
CA PHE A 78 16.16 -6.58 2.36
C PHE A 78 15.97 -5.13 2.82
N LYS A 79 15.86 -4.92 4.14
CA LYS A 79 15.67 -3.59 4.74
C LYS A 79 16.82 -2.62 4.47
N PRO A 80 18.12 -2.95 4.72
CA PRO A 80 19.22 -2.08 4.35
C PRO A 80 19.35 -1.93 2.83
N TRP A 81 19.00 -2.95 2.04
CA TRP A 81 18.97 -2.84 0.59
C TRP A 81 17.96 -1.79 0.09
N LEU A 82 16.79 -1.68 0.72
CA LEU A 82 15.82 -0.60 0.42
C LEU A 82 16.31 0.79 0.79
N ARG A 83 17.32 0.94 1.65
CA ARG A 83 17.90 2.25 1.97
C ARG A 83 18.87 2.73 0.89
N LEU A 84 19.39 1.81 0.08
CA LEU A 84 20.30 2.15 -1.02
C LEU A 84 19.56 2.97 -2.10
N PRO A 85 20.25 3.95 -2.72
CA PRO A 85 19.75 4.65 -3.90
C PRO A 85 19.39 3.68 -5.05
N PRO A 86 18.43 4.01 -5.93
CA PRO A 86 18.04 3.13 -7.04
C PRO A 86 19.21 2.70 -7.94
N ALA A 87 20.16 3.59 -8.23
CA ALA A 87 21.36 3.27 -9.01
C ALA A 87 22.26 2.23 -8.30
N ALA A 88 22.38 2.32 -6.98
CA ALA A 88 23.14 1.38 -6.17
C ALA A 88 22.44 0.03 -6.02
N ARG A 89 21.10 0.02 -5.94
CA ARG A 89 20.32 -1.23 -6.02
C ARG A 89 20.51 -1.93 -7.35
N ARG A 90 20.71 -1.16 -8.42
CA ARG A 90 21.02 -1.67 -9.76
C ARG A 90 22.46 -2.16 -9.93
N GLY A 91 23.34 -1.90 -8.97
CA GLY A 91 24.76 -2.26 -9.04
C GLY A 91 25.59 -1.28 -9.89
N GLU A 92 25.02 -0.13 -10.26
CA GLU A 92 25.68 0.88 -11.12
C GLU A 92 26.67 1.74 -10.33
N ILE A 93 26.45 1.89 -9.01
CA ILE A 93 27.23 2.78 -8.14
C ILE A 93 27.48 2.09 -6.80
N SER A 94 28.73 2.10 -6.34
CA SER A 94 29.09 1.74 -4.97
C SER A 94 28.81 2.93 -4.03
N VAL A 95 27.99 2.72 -3.00
CA VAL A 95 27.52 3.81 -2.13
C VAL A 95 28.19 3.72 -0.75
N LEU A 96 28.77 4.84 -0.32
CA LEU A 96 29.37 4.97 1.01
C LEU A 96 28.30 5.02 2.12
N PRO A 97 28.61 4.58 3.36
CA PRO A 97 27.65 4.39 4.44
C PRO A 97 26.88 5.65 4.89
N ALA A 98 27.36 6.85 4.54
CA ALA A 98 26.84 8.14 5.03
C ALA A 98 25.71 8.75 4.17
N THR A 99 25.12 7.98 3.24
CA THR A 99 24.07 8.52 2.36
C THR A 99 22.70 8.60 3.03
N VAL A 100 21.95 9.64 2.66
CA VAL A 100 20.54 9.82 3.03
C VAL A 100 19.74 8.61 2.54
N SER A 101 18.94 8.01 3.44
CA SER A 101 18.10 6.86 3.11
C SER A 101 17.21 7.16 1.89
N ALA A 102 17.33 6.36 0.84
CA ALA A 102 16.54 6.53 -0.38
C ALA A 102 15.03 6.23 -0.20
N CYS A 103 14.65 5.60 0.92
CA CYS A 103 13.26 5.32 1.26
C CYS A 103 12.95 5.78 2.68
N SER A 104 11.75 6.35 2.86
CA SER A 104 11.21 6.66 4.19
C SER A 104 10.92 5.38 4.97
N GLU A 105 10.93 5.47 6.29
CA GLU A 105 10.54 4.37 7.19
C GLU A 105 9.12 3.87 6.90
N SER A 106 8.21 4.79 6.55
CA SER A 106 6.83 4.48 6.15
C SER A 106 6.77 3.60 4.89
N THR A 107 7.61 3.90 3.89
CA THR A 107 7.70 3.11 2.64
C THR A 107 8.27 1.73 2.90
N ILE A 108 9.31 1.63 3.74
CA ILE A 108 9.90 0.33 4.12
C ILE A 108 8.87 -0.50 4.89
N ASN A 109 8.16 0.09 5.85
CA ASN A 109 7.12 -0.59 6.61
C ASN A 109 5.96 -1.07 5.72
N ARG A 110 5.56 -0.27 4.71
CA ARG A 110 4.55 -0.68 3.73
C ARG A 110 5.02 -1.89 2.91
N LYS A 111 6.27 -1.88 2.43
CA LYS A 111 6.87 -3.02 1.73
C LYS A 111 6.91 -4.27 2.61
N LEU A 112 7.33 -4.15 3.86
CA LEU A 112 7.33 -5.27 4.82
C LEU A 112 5.91 -5.79 5.11
N ALA A 113 4.89 -4.92 5.12
CA ALA A 113 3.50 -5.34 5.26
C ALA A 113 3.02 -6.14 4.04
N ALA A 114 3.35 -5.69 2.83
CA ALA A 114 3.07 -6.42 1.59
C ALA A 114 3.73 -7.82 1.60
N LEU A 115 5.01 -7.90 2.02
CA LEU A 115 5.71 -9.17 2.18
C LEU A 115 5.07 -10.09 3.21
N THR A 116 4.69 -9.53 4.37
CA THR A 116 4.01 -10.31 5.41
C THR A 116 2.70 -10.91 4.88
N SER A 117 1.90 -10.11 4.16
CA SER A 117 0.65 -10.59 3.52
C SER A 117 0.90 -11.63 2.44
N PHE A 118 1.94 -11.46 1.62
CA PHE A 118 2.35 -12.41 0.58
C PHE A 118 2.74 -13.77 1.18
N TYR A 119 3.60 -13.77 2.19
CA TYR A 119 4.05 -14.98 2.87
C TYR A 119 2.91 -15.66 3.64
N GLU A 120 2.03 -14.89 4.27
CA GLU A 120 0.84 -15.44 4.93
C GLU A 120 -0.12 -16.12 3.94
N PHE A 121 -0.33 -15.52 2.77
CA PHE A 121 -1.13 -16.09 1.70
C PHE A 121 -0.58 -17.45 1.25
N HIS A 122 0.69 -17.52 0.90
CA HIS A 122 1.31 -18.76 0.41
C HIS A 122 1.39 -19.85 1.49
N ARG A 123 1.59 -19.48 2.77
CA ARG A 123 1.51 -20.42 3.89
C ARG A 123 0.12 -21.07 4.02
N ARG A 124 -0.95 -20.32 3.76
CA ARG A 124 -2.32 -20.87 3.78
C ARG A 124 -2.59 -21.80 2.60
N HIS A 125 -1.87 -21.64 1.49
CA HIS A 125 -2.02 -22.45 0.27
C HIS A 125 -0.98 -23.59 0.18
N GLY A 126 -0.31 -23.93 1.29
CA GLY A 126 0.49 -25.15 1.39
C GLY A 126 1.93 -25.06 0.86
N ALA A 127 2.46 -23.87 0.60
CA ALA A 127 3.88 -23.74 0.27
C ALA A 127 4.72 -24.12 1.51
N GLU A 128 5.53 -25.20 1.40
CA GLU A 128 6.55 -25.53 2.39
C GLU A 128 7.62 -24.43 2.36
N MET A 129 7.66 -23.60 3.41
CA MET A 129 8.60 -22.48 3.51
C MET A 129 9.55 -22.68 4.68
N ALA A 130 10.83 -22.41 4.46
CA ALA A 130 11.85 -22.43 5.50
C ALA A 130 11.62 -21.37 6.61
N LEU A 131 10.77 -20.36 6.38
CA LEU A 131 10.43 -19.31 7.36
C LEU A 131 9.48 -19.79 8.47
N THR A 132 9.12 -21.08 8.50
CA THR A 132 8.30 -21.66 9.56
C THR A 132 9.10 -21.89 10.83
N SER A 133 9.05 -20.93 11.75
CA SER A 133 8.65 -21.15 13.15
C SER A 133 9.06 -19.93 13.98
N ARG A 134 8.05 -19.17 14.46
CA ARG A 134 8.07 -18.19 15.57
C ARG A 134 7.95 -16.70 15.28
N ASP A 135 8.42 -16.13 14.15
CA ASP A 135 8.45 -14.66 14.01
C ASP A 135 7.40 -14.04 13.05
N ALA A 136 6.81 -14.83 12.14
CA ALA A 136 5.73 -14.38 11.26
C ALA A 136 4.32 -14.52 11.90
N SER A 137 4.25 -14.95 13.16
CA SER A 137 2.99 -15.14 13.89
C SER A 137 2.45 -13.81 14.42
N ARG A 138 1.94 -12.98 13.52
CA ARG A 138 0.76 -12.18 13.83
C ARG A 138 -0.37 -12.67 12.94
N PRO A 139 -1.55 -13.00 13.48
CA PRO A 139 -2.74 -12.82 12.67
C PRO A 139 -2.76 -11.33 12.31
N VAL A 140 -2.63 -11.02 11.02
CA VAL A 140 -3.12 -9.75 10.51
C VAL A 140 -4.55 -9.69 11.01
N ALA A 141 -4.82 -8.81 11.98
CA ALA A 141 -6.17 -8.58 12.45
C ALA A 141 -6.99 -8.38 11.19
N SER A 142 -7.90 -9.33 10.93
CA SER A 142 -8.82 -9.24 9.80
C SER A 142 -9.35 -7.82 9.80
N THR A 143 -9.20 -7.11 8.69
CA THR A 143 -9.54 -5.69 8.56
C THR A 143 -11.06 -5.44 8.64
N GLY A 144 -11.79 -6.20 9.45
CA GLY A 144 -13.25 -6.17 9.57
C GLY A 144 -13.83 -6.77 10.85
N SER A 145 -13.05 -7.26 11.82
CA SER A 145 -13.61 -7.72 13.10
C SER A 145 -13.11 -6.86 14.25
N SER A 146 -13.97 -5.96 14.73
CA SER A 146 -13.77 -5.19 15.97
C SER A 146 -14.03 -6.04 17.22
N PHE A 147 -14.38 -7.32 17.05
CA PHE A 147 -14.77 -8.17 18.17
C PHE A 147 -13.56 -8.48 19.05
N ARG A 148 -13.57 -7.90 20.25
CA ARG A 148 -12.65 -8.25 21.33
C ARG A 148 -13.40 -9.21 22.26
N PRO A 149 -12.96 -10.47 22.40
CA PRO A 149 -13.57 -11.37 23.36
C PRO A 149 -13.42 -10.82 24.79
N PHE A 150 -14.35 -11.16 25.66
CA PHE A 150 -14.43 -10.69 27.06
C PHE A 150 -13.11 -10.78 27.83
N LEU A 151 -12.29 -11.80 27.53
CA LEU A 151 -10.99 -12.03 28.18
C LEU A 151 -9.77 -11.61 27.34
N ALA A 152 -9.95 -10.79 26.30
CA ALA A 152 -8.83 -10.28 25.48
C ALA A 152 -7.76 -9.54 26.32
N HIS A 153 -8.16 -8.98 27.45
CA HIS A 153 -7.29 -8.27 28.39
C HIS A 153 -6.48 -9.20 29.32
N VAL A 154 -6.88 -10.47 29.45
CA VAL A 154 -6.23 -11.46 30.33
C VAL A 154 -5.02 -12.11 29.64
N LYS A 155 -5.04 -12.25 28.31
CA LYS A 155 -3.85 -12.59 27.52
C LYS A 155 -2.97 -11.36 27.32
N GLN A 156 -2.28 -10.92 28.37
CA GLN A 156 -1.18 -9.94 28.25
C GLN A 156 0.07 -10.59 27.62
N SER A 157 -0.06 -11.18 26.44
CA SER A 157 1.11 -11.30 25.57
C SER A 157 1.22 -9.97 24.85
N ARG A 158 2.08 -9.06 25.36
CA ARG A 158 2.48 -7.88 24.57
C ARG A 158 2.94 -8.42 23.22
N PRO A 159 2.27 -8.07 22.11
CA PRO A 159 2.62 -8.65 20.84
C PRO A 159 4.05 -8.26 20.53
N ARG A 160 4.95 -9.25 20.47
CA ARG A 160 6.34 -9.04 20.08
C ARG A 160 6.30 -8.27 18.76
N ARG A 161 6.90 -7.08 18.74
CA ARG A 161 7.07 -6.33 17.49
C ARG A 161 7.99 -7.19 16.64
N SER A 162 7.65 -7.41 15.37
CA SER A 162 8.61 -8.02 14.47
C SER A 162 9.84 -7.12 14.43
N ASP A 163 11.03 -7.67 14.67
CA ASP A 163 12.29 -6.92 14.71
C ASP A 163 12.60 -6.24 13.36
N LEU A 164 11.90 -6.67 12.30
CA LEU A 164 11.95 -6.08 10.97
C LEU A 164 11.29 -4.70 10.90
N ARG A 165 10.22 -4.44 11.68
CA ARG A 165 9.44 -3.19 11.58
C ARG A 165 10.24 -1.99 12.09
N LEU A 166 10.32 -0.94 11.28
CA LEU A 166 10.97 0.32 11.67
C LEU A 166 10.03 1.20 12.49
N ARG A 167 10.61 1.91 13.47
CA ARG A 167 9.92 3.01 14.16
C ARG A 167 9.73 4.14 13.15
N GLU A 168 8.46 4.47 12.90
CA GLU A 168 8.10 5.57 12.01
C GLU A 168 7.99 6.87 12.82
N PRO A 169 8.64 7.96 12.40
CA PRO A 169 8.42 9.26 13.00
C PRO A 169 6.99 9.73 12.65
N SER A 170 6.17 10.00 13.65
CA SER A 170 4.83 10.56 13.45
C SER A 170 4.95 11.98 12.90
N ARG A 171 4.68 12.17 11.61
CA ARG A 171 4.56 13.51 11.02
C ARG A 171 3.18 14.04 11.35
N ARG A 172 3.11 15.20 12.00
CA ARG A 172 1.85 15.92 12.12
C ARG A 172 1.48 16.45 10.73
N PRO A 173 0.22 16.31 10.28
CA PRO A 173 -0.20 16.91 9.02
C PRO A 173 0.00 18.43 9.10
N SER A 174 0.56 19.01 8.05
CA SER A 174 0.59 20.47 7.89
C SER A 174 -0.82 20.94 7.57
N ILE A 175 -1.34 21.87 8.36
CA ILE A 175 -2.67 22.46 8.17
C ILE A 175 -2.47 23.79 7.45
N LEU A 176 -3.28 24.04 6.42
CA LEU A 176 -3.32 25.33 5.73
C LEU A 176 -4.17 26.31 6.54
N THR A 177 -3.77 27.58 6.58
CA THR A 177 -4.63 28.63 7.12
C THR A 177 -5.72 29.01 6.11
N ASP A 178 -6.81 29.61 6.57
CA ASP A 178 -7.91 30.05 5.71
C ASP A 178 -7.41 31.04 4.63
N GLU A 179 -6.47 31.92 4.99
CA GLU A 179 -5.81 32.84 4.04
C GLU A 179 -5.01 32.11 2.96
N GLN A 180 -4.28 31.06 3.33
CA GLN A 180 -3.53 30.24 2.37
C GLN A 180 -4.47 29.47 1.45
N ALA A 181 -5.57 28.94 1.98
CA ALA A 181 -6.60 28.26 1.19
C ALA A 181 -7.27 29.23 0.20
N ALA A 182 -7.67 30.42 0.65
CA ALA A 182 -8.25 31.46 -0.20
C ALA A 182 -7.29 31.91 -1.31
N SER A 183 -6.00 32.06 -0.99
CA SER A 183 -4.96 32.39 -1.97
C SER A 183 -4.82 31.31 -3.05
N LEU A 184 -4.83 30.04 -2.67
CA LEU A 184 -4.78 28.90 -3.60
C LEU A 184 -6.02 28.86 -4.52
N ILE A 185 -7.22 29.07 -3.97
CA ILE A 185 -8.47 29.11 -4.72
C ILE A 185 -8.49 30.30 -5.69
N GLY A 186 -8.00 31.47 -5.24
CA GLY A 186 -7.88 32.69 -6.04
C GLY A 186 -6.89 32.57 -7.20
N ALA A 187 -5.78 31.84 -7.00
CA ALA A 187 -4.77 31.60 -8.04
C ALA A 187 -5.23 30.62 -9.15
N CYS A 188 -6.33 29.91 -8.97
CA CYS A 188 -6.85 28.98 -9.98
C CYS A 188 -7.40 29.73 -11.19
N VAL A 189 -6.84 29.45 -12.37
CA VAL A 189 -7.28 30.01 -13.65
C VAL A 189 -8.59 29.36 -14.14
N ARG A 190 -8.75 28.06 -13.91
CA ARG A 190 -9.92 27.29 -14.37
C ARG A 190 -10.99 27.25 -13.29
N LEU A 191 -12.24 27.52 -13.67
CA LEU A 191 -13.40 27.41 -12.78
C LEU A 191 -13.54 26.00 -12.18
N ARG A 192 -13.22 24.96 -12.95
CA ARG A 192 -13.20 23.56 -12.46
C ARG A 192 -12.29 23.39 -11.26
N ASP A 193 -11.06 23.89 -11.34
CA ASP A 193 -10.06 23.72 -10.28
C ASP A 193 -10.43 24.57 -9.07
N ARG A 194 -11.01 25.75 -9.30
CA ARG A 194 -11.55 26.62 -8.25
C ARG A 194 -12.69 25.95 -7.48
N VAL A 195 -13.66 25.36 -8.18
CA VAL A 195 -14.77 24.61 -7.56
C VAL A 195 -14.24 23.40 -6.80
N LEU A 196 -13.29 22.65 -7.37
CA LEU A 196 -12.69 21.49 -6.71
C LEU A 196 -11.99 21.87 -5.40
N LEU A 197 -11.14 22.92 -5.40
CA LEU A 197 -10.43 23.36 -4.20
C LEU A 197 -11.37 23.96 -3.16
N GLY A 198 -12.37 24.75 -3.57
CA GLY A 198 -13.39 25.27 -2.65
C GLY A 198 -14.16 24.13 -1.98
N LEU A 199 -14.63 23.16 -2.77
CA LEU A 199 -15.35 22.00 -2.26
C LEU A 199 -14.50 21.17 -1.28
N LEU A 200 -13.23 20.92 -1.59
CA LEU A 200 -12.31 20.24 -0.66
C LEU A 200 -12.07 21.03 0.64
N SER A 201 -11.99 22.35 0.55
CA SER A 201 -11.78 23.24 1.69
C SER A 201 -13.01 23.27 2.62
N ASP A 202 -14.21 23.37 2.06
CA ASP A 202 -15.44 23.56 2.83
C ASP A 202 -16.00 22.25 3.39
N THR A 203 -15.95 21.16 2.61
CA THR A 203 -16.57 19.87 2.98
C THR A 203 -15.59 18.88 3.62
N GLY A 204 -14.29 19.09 3.44
CA GLY A 204 -13.25 18.15 3.90
C GLY A 204 -13.27 16.79 3.20
N LEU A 205 -13.90 16.68 2.01
CA LEU A 205 -13.89 15.45 1.22
C LEU A 205 -12.47 15.01 0.86
N ARG A 206 -12.28 13.70 0.69
CA ARG A 206 -11.06 13.20 0.06
C ARG A 206 -11.08 13.55 -1.42
N ILE A 207 -9.91 13.82 -2.00
CA ILE A 207 -9.78 14.12 -3.43
C ILE A 207 -10.44 13.05 -4.34
N GLY A 208 -10.35 11.77 -3.97
CA GLY A 208 -10.99 10.69 -4.72
C GLY A 208 -12.51 10.68 -4.61
N GLU A 209 -13.08 11.17 -3.50
CA GLU A 209 -14.52 11.33 -3.32
C GLU A 209 -15.02 12.52 -4.15
N ALA A 210 -14.31 13.66 -4.10
CA ALA A 210 -14.64 14.85 -4.89
C ALA A 210 -14.56 14.61 -6.41
N LEU A 211 -13.56 13.86 -6.89
CA LEU A 211 -13.43 13.50 -8.32
C LEU A 211 -14.47 12.47 -8.79
N GLY A 212 -15.07 11.73 -7.86
CA GLY A 212 -16.09 10.72 -8.16
C GLY A 212 -17.53 11.26 -8.16
N LEU A 213 -17.72 12.54 -7.81
CA LEU A 213 -19.03 13.19 -7.77
C LEU A 213 -19.69 13.20 -9.14
N ARG A 214 -20.98 12.87 -9.17
CA ARG A 214 -21.84 12.98 -10.36
C ARG A 214 -22.80 14.15 -10.19
N HIS A 215 -23.39 14.61 -11.30
CA HIS A 215 -24.41 15.66 -11.25
C HIS A 215 -25.62 15.27 -10.40
N GLU A 216 -25.96 13.98 -10.33
CA GLU A 216 -27.05 13.45 -9.48
C GLU A 216 -26.78 13.57 -7.97
N ASP A 217 -25.52 13.72 -7.58
CA ASP A 217 -25.10 13.76 -6.18
C ASP A 217 -25.17 15.19 -5.58
N VAL A 218 -25.41 16.21 -6.41
CA VAL A 218 -25.41 17.62 -6.00
C VAL A 218 -26.84 18.12 -5.89
N ARG A 219 -27.28 18.43 -4.66
CA ARG A 219 -28.59 19.01 -4.38
C ARG A 219 -28.46 20.52 -4.23
N THR A 220 -28.46 21.23 -5.37
CA THR A 220 -28.26 22.70 -5.39
C THR A 220 -29.35 23.47 -4.63
N ALA A 221 -30.57 22.95 -4.55
CA ALA A 221 -31.66 23.58 -3.81
C ALA A 221 -31.44 23.57 -2.29
N ASP A 222 -30.81 22.50 -1.77
CA ASP A 222 -30.59 22.31 -0.34
C ASP A 222 -29.16 22.69 0.09
N GLY A 223 -28.27 22.94 -0.87
CA GLY A 223 -26.84 23.17 -0.62
C GLY A 223 -26.09 21.92 -0.16
N LEU A 224 -26.62 20.72 -0.44
CA LEU A 224 -26.09 19.45 0.06
C LEU A 224 -25.40 18.63 -1.03
N ILE A 225 -24.43 17.82 -0.64
CA ILE A 225 -23.74 16.88 -1.53
C ILE A 225 -23.79 15.46 -0.94
N ASP A 226 -24.33 14.51 -1.72
CA ASP A 226 -24.43 13.10 -1.35
C ASP A 226 -23.23 12.29 -1.88
N VAL A 227 -22.32 11.87 -1.02
CA VAL A 227 -21.15 11.08 -1.41
C VAL A 227 -21.38 9.58 -1.18
N ARG A 228 -21.39 8.80 -2.25
CA ARG A 228 -21.42 7.33 -2.18
C ARG A 228 -20.03 6.77 -1.85
N CYS A 229 -19.89 6.17 -0.68
CA CYS A 229 -18.68 5.44 -0.29
C CYS A 229 -18.63 4.06 -0.96
N ARG A 230 -17.42 3.54 -1.22
CA ARG A 230 -17.16 2.20 -1.79
C ARG A 230 -17.83 1.03 -1.04
N GLN A 231 -18.23 1.20 0.23
CA GLN A 231 -18.98 0.20 1.01
C GLN A 231 -20.52 0.34 0.87
N GLY A 232 -21.02 1.09 -0.11
CA GLY A 232 -22.45 1.36 -0.29
C GLY A 232 -23.05 2.30 0.76
N LYS A 233 -22.22 2.95 1.59
CA LYS A 233 -22.67 3.94 2.57
C LYS A 233 -22.74 5.32 1.92
N VAL A 234 -23.87 6.00 2.02
CA VAL A 234 -24.01 7.40 1.59
C VAL A 234 -23.64 8.31 2.76
N ARG A 235 -22.85 9.34 2.50
CA ARG A 235 -22.55 10.42 3.43
C ARG A 235 -23.02 11.72 2.82
N THR A 236 -23.93 12.41 3.49
CA THR A 236 -24.39 13.74 3.10
C THR A 236 -23.53 14.77 3.83
N PHE A 237 -23.04 15.75 3.09
CA PHE A 237 -22.31 16.92 3.58
C PHE A 237 -23.12 18.18 3.32
#